data_AF-A0A933DQH2-F1
#
_entry.id   AF-A0A933DQH2-F1
#
_cell.length_a   1.000
_cell.length_b   1.000
_cell.length_c   1.000
_cell.angle_alpha   90.00
_cell.angle_beta   90.00
_cell.angle_gamma   90.00
#
_symmetry.space_group_name_H-M   'P 1'
#
loop_
_entity.id
_entity.type
_entity.pdbx_description
1 polymer ?
#
loop_
_entity_poly.entity_id
_entity_poly.type
_entity_poly.pdbx_seq_one_letter_code
_entity_poly.pdbx_strand_id
1 'polypeptide(L)'
;CRAALAGRRMFALTTSARRSCFEVGFRTDDVFLFGAETAGLPPAVLDEVPEEMRLKLPMRPGNRSLNLSNAVAVVVFEAWRQIGFPGAGP
;
A
#
# COMPACT_ATOMS: atom_id res chain seq x y z
N CYS A 1 -16.23 -5.28 -5.53
CA CYS A 1 -15.26 -5.20 -4.41
C CYS A 1 -15.47 -3.98 -3.51
N ARG A 2 -15.56 -2.75 -4.02
CA ARG A 2 -15.69 -1.53 -3.18
C ARG A 2 -16.81 -1.56 -2.13
N ALA A 3 -18.01 -2.00 -2.51
CA ALA A 3 -19.11 -2.12 -1.56
C ALA A 3 -18.81 -3.06 -0.38
N ALA A 4 -18.05 -4.14 -0.63
CA ALA A 4 -17.64 -5.08 0.42
C ALA A 4 -16.53 -4.55 1.33
N LEU A 5 -15.84 -3.48 0.92
CA LEU A 5 -14.74 -2.85 1.65
C LEU A 5 -15.13 -1.46 2.18
N ALA A 6 -16.40 -1.09 2.11
CA ALA A 6 -16.89 0.21 2.55
C ALA A 6 -16.60 0.44 4.05
N GLY A 7 -16.26 1.68 4.42
CA GLY A 7 -15.93 2.06 5.80
C GLY A 7 -14.51 1.70 6.26
N ARG A 8 -13.72 1.00 5.45
CA ARG A 8 -12.32 0.68 5.73
C ARG A 8 -11.39 1.77 5.20
N ARG A 9 -10.23 1.96 5.84
CA ARG A 9 -9.19 2.85 5.31
C ARG A 9 -8.53 2.19 4.11
N MET A 10 -8.46 2.93 3.00
CA MET A 10 -7.87 2.44 1.75
C MET A 10 -6.63 3.25 1.43
N PHE A 11 -5.49 2.57 1.30
CA PHE A 11 -4.22 3.15 0.92
C PHE A 11 -3.87 2.77 -0.51
N ALA A 12 -3.48 3.74 -1.33
CA ALA A 12 -3.01 3.49 -2.69
C ALA A 12 -1.47 3.50 -2.72
N LEU A 13 -0.88 2.42 -3.23
CA LEU A 13 0.56 2.34 -3.42
C LEU A 13 0.93 2.83 -4.82
N THR A 14 1.70 3.93 -4.86
CA THR A 14 2.16 4.56 -6.12
C THR A 14 3.53 5.21 -5.92
N THR A 15 4.37 5.16 -6.95
CA THR A 15 5.71 5.80 -6.91
C THR A 15 5.64 7.32 -6.83
N SER A 16 4.53 7.92 -7.26
CA SER A 16 4.28 9.35 -7.23
C SER A 16 3.93 9.90 -5.84
N ALA A 17 3.63 9.03 -4.87
CA ALA A 17 3.26 9.45 -3.53
C ALA A 17 4.42 10.16 -2.80
N ARG A 18 4.06 11.08 -1.92
CA ARG A 18 5.04 11.78 -1.08
C ARG A 18 5.38 11.01 0.18
N ARG A 19 4.37 10.40 0.80
CA ARG A 19 4.44 9.73 2.09
C ARG A 19 4.95 8.29 1.98
N SER A 20 5.82 7.88 2.91
CA SER A 20 6.29 6.50 2.98
C SER A 20 5.25 5.59 3.65
N CYS A 21 5.16 4.33 3.22
CA CYS A 21 4.33 3.35 3.93
C CYS A 21 4.83 3.07 5.36
N PHE A 22 6.11 3.33 5.65
CA PHE A 22 6.71 3.16 6.97
C PHE A 22 6.37 4.29 7.96
N GLU A 23 5.69 5.35 7.51
CA GLU A 23 5.27 6.50 8.35
C GLU A 23 3.80 6.41 8.78
N VAL A 24 3.11 5.31 8.42
CA VAL A 24 1.69 5.12 8.69
C VAL A 24 1.53 4.12 9.82
N GLY A 25 0.67 4.45 10.79
CA GLY A 25 0.15 3.50 11.77
C GLY A 25 -0.94 2.65 11.14
N PHE A 26 -0.56 1.49 10.61
CA PHE A 26 -1.48 0.48 10.09
C PHE A 26 -2.29 -0.18 11.21
N ARG A 27 -3.49 -0.61 10.86
CA ARG A 27 -4.46 -1.23 11.75
C ARG A 27 -5.07 -2.44 11.05
N THR A 28 -5.67 -3.32 11.83
CA THR A 28 -6.53 -4.38 11.31
C THR A 28 -7.58 -3.77 10.36
N ASP A 29 -7.93 -4.52 9.32
CA ASP A 29 -8.88 -4.13 8.27
C ASP A 29 -8.48 -3.02 7.30
N ASP A 30 -7.27 -2.47 7.41
CA ASP A 30 -6.71 -1.60 6.38
C ASP A 30 -6.62 -2.32 5.03
N VAL A 31 -6.91 -1.59 3.96
CA VAL A 31 -6.90 -2.09 2.58
C VAL A 31 -5.76 -1.45 1.81
N PHE A 32 -4.98 -2.26 1.10
CA PHE A 32 -3.89 -1.80 0.25
C PHE A 32 -4.24 -2.02 -1.24
N LEU A 33 -4.29 -0.93 -1.99
CA LEU A 33 -4.55 -0.93 -3.42
C LEU A 33 -3.22 -0.90 -4.17
N PHE A 34 -3.00 -1.91 -4.99
CA PHE A 34 -1.85 -2.00 -5.89
C PHE A 34 -2.32 -1.99 -7.34
N GLY A 35 -1.53 -1.31 -8.18
CA GLY A 35 -1.73 -1.28 -9.61
C GLY A 35 -1.21 -2.52 -10.32
N ALA A 36 -1.48 -2.62 -11.63
CA ALA A 36 -0.81 -3.59 -12.47
C ALA A 36 0.70 -3.30 -12.53
N GLU A 37 1.53 -4.32 -12.65
CA GLU A 37 3.00 -4.17 -12.63
C GLU A 37 3.53 -3.20 -13.70
N THR A 38 2.90 -3.21 -14.88
CA THR A 38 3.33 -2.40 -16.03
C THR A 38 2.71 -1.01 -16.04
N ALA A 39 1.46 -0.88 -15.60
CA ALA A 39 0.66 0.34 -15.78
C ALA A 39 0.39 1.10 -14.47
N GLY A 40 0.65 0.48 -13.31
CA GLY A 40 0.28 1.05 -12.03
C GLY A 40 -1.23 1.10 -11.82
N LEU A 41 -1.66 1.97 -10.89
CA LEU A 41 -3.08 2.23 -10.64
C LEU A 41 -3.63 3.16 -11.74
N PRO A 42 -4.83 2.91 -12.27
CA PRO A 42 -5.48 3.85 -13.18
C PRO A 42 -5.61 5.24 -12.52
N PRO A 43 -5.35 6.34 -13.24
CA PRO A 43 -5.46 7.69 -12.69
C PRO A 43 -6.80 7.96 -12.00
N ALA A 44 -7.90 7.57 -12.64
CA ALA A 44 -9.24 7.69 -12.07
C ALA A 44 -9.39 7.01 -10.69
N VAL A 45 -8.72 5.87 -10.47
CA VAL A 45 -8.74 5.19 -9.16
C VAL A 45 -7.88 5.94 -8.15
N LEU A 46 -6.72 6.44 -8.58
CA LEU A 46 -5.80 7.17 -7.71
C LEU A 46 -6.38 8.52 -7.28
N ASP A 47 -7.09 9.21 -8.17
CA ASP A 47 -7.71 10.51 -7.94
C ASP A 47 -8.82 10.46 -6.89
N GLU A 48 -9.48 9.31 -6.76
CA GLU A 48 -10.49 9.07 -5.73
C GLU A 48 -9.89 8.78 -4.35
N VAL A 49 -8.58 8.53 -4.25
CA VAL A 49 -7.89 8.29 -2.98
C VAL A 49 -7.27 9.61 -2.49
N PRO A 50 -7.57 10.06 -1.26
CA PRO A 50 -6.97 11.27 -0.69
C PRO A 50 -5.44 11.21 -0.67
N GLU A 51 -4.76 12.36 -0.88
CA GLU A 51 -3.30 12.40 -1.01
C GLU A 51 -2.59 11.81 0.22
N GLU A 52 -3.14 12.01 1.42
CA GLU A 52 -2.61 11.49 2.69
C GLU A 52 -2.69 9.96 2.83
N MET A 53 -3.51 9.32 2.00
CA MET A 53 -3.66 7.86 1.90
C MET A 53 -2.90 7.28 0.70
N ARG A 54 -2.20 8.11 -0.09
CA ARG A 54 -1.29 7.65 -1.15
C ARG A 54 0.09 7.44 -0.54
N LEU A 55 0.61 6.22 -0.67
CA LEU A 55 1.87 5.80 -0.07
C LEU A 55 2.86 5.33 -1.13
N LYS A 56 4.14 5.43 -0.81
CA LYS A 56 5.22 4.81 -1.59
C LYS A 56 6.10 3.93 -0.72
N LEU A 57 6.75 2.96 -1.37
CA LEU A 57 7.94 2.34 -0.84
C LEU A 57 9.14 3.26 -1.14
N PRO A 58 9.96 3.62 -0.14
CA PRO A 58 11.22 4.33 -0.37
C PRO A 58 12.12 3.56 -1.33
N MET A 59 12.64 4.24 -2.35
CA MET A 59 13.57 3.70 -3.33
C MET A 59 14.71 4.69 -3.58
N ARG A 60 15.90 4.17 -3.90
CA ARG A 60 17.01 5.04 -4.31
C ARG A 60 16.67 5.74 -5.63
N PRO A 61 17.06 7.02 -5.81
CA PRO A 61 16.89 7.71 -7.09
C PRO A 61 17.53 6.94 -8.24
N GLY A 62 16.87 6.93 -9.41
CA GLY A 62 17.36 6.26 -10.62
C GLY A 62 17.06 4.75 -10.69
N ASN A 63 16.53 4.14 -9.62
CA ASN A 63 16.15 2.73 -9.66
C ASN A 63 14.75 2.54 -10.28
N ARG A 64 14.58 1.43 -11.00
CA ARG A 64 13.27 0.94 -11.42
C ARG A 64 12.47 0.50 -10.19
N SER A 65 11.14 0.59 -10.28
CA SER A 65 10.22 0.07 -9.26
C SER A 65 10.46 -1.40 -8.93
N LEU A 66 10.13 -1.79 -7.70
CA LEU A 66 10.11 -3.19 -7.30
C LEU A 66 9.04 -3.94 -8.10
N ASN A 67 9.29 -5.24 -8.34
CA ASN A 67 8.23 -6.14 -8.82
C ASN A 67 7.03 -6.09 -7.85
N LEU A 68 5.83 -6.23 -8.42
CA LEU A 68 4.56 -6.12 -7.68
C LEU A 68 4.50 -7.06 -6.46
N SER A 69 4.93 -8.31 -6.59
CA SER A 69 4.89 -9.28 -5.49
C SER A 69 5.79 -8.87 -4.31
N ASN A 70 6.98 -8.36 -4.59
CA ASN A 70 7.90 -7.83 -3.56
C ASN A 70 7.32 -6.59 -2.90
N ALA A 71 6.71 -5.68 -3.67
CA ALA A 71 6.07 -4.50 -3.13
C ALA A 71 4.90 -4.85 -2.19
N VAL A 72 4.06 -5.81 -2.59
CA VAL A 72 2.97 -6.33 -1.76
C VAL A 72 3.52 -6.97 -0.49
N ALA A 73 4.53 -7.85 -0.62
CA ALA A 73 5.13 -8.54 0.52
C ALA A 73 5.67 -7.56 1.56
N VAL A 74 6.41 -6.54 1.15
CA VAL A 74 6.97 -5.54 2.08
C VAL A 74 5.87 -4.78 2.81
N VAL A 75 4.84 -4.29 2.10
CA VAL A 75 3.76 -3.52 2.72
C VAL A 75 2.92 -4.38 3.67
N VAL A 76 2.57 -5.61 3.26
CA VAL A 76 1.77 -6.52 4.08
C VAL A 76 2.54 -6.94 5.33
N PHE A 77 3.82 -7.30 5.22
CA PHE A 77 4.62 -7.66 6.40
C PHE A 77 4.87 -6.46 7.32
N GLU A 78 5.02 -5.25 6.80
CA GLU A 78 5.10 -4.06 7.64
C GLU A 78 3.81 -3.82 8.41
N ALA A 79 2.66 -3.89 7.73
CA ALA A 79 1.36 -3.77 8.39
C ALA A 79 1.16 -4.88 9.44
N TRP A 80 1.50 -6.12 9.10
CA TRP A 80 1.39 -7.27 10.00
C TRP A 80 2.32 -7.13 11.22
N ARG A 81 3.54 -6.63 11.01
CA ARG A 81 4.50 -6.32 12.09
C ARG A 81 3.95 -5.28 13.05
N GLN A 82 3.36 -4.20 12.54
CA GLN A 82 2.81 -3.12 13.38
C GLN A 82 1.65 -3.59 14.26
N ILE A 83 0.84 -4.54 13.78
CA ILE A 83 -0.27 -5.12 14.56
C ILE A 83 0.16 -6.34 15.40
N GLY A 84 1.47 -6.63 15.49
CA GLY A 84 2.01 -7.66 16.37
C GLY A 84 1.94 -9.08 15.82
N PHE A 85 1.92 -9.26 14.50
CA PHE A 85 1.88 -10.57 13.84
C PHE A 85 0.79 -11.54 14.35
N PRO A 86 -0.49 -11.10 14.47
CA PRO A 86 -1.56 -11.97 14.91
C PRO A 86 -1.64 -13.22 14.02
N GLY A 87 -1.75 -14.38 14.66
CA GLY A 87 -1.81 -15.68 13.99
C GLY A 87 -0.44 -16.22 13.53
N ALA A 88 0.68 -15.54 13.81
CA ALA A 88 2.00 -16.14 13.61
C ALA A 88 2.16 -17.36 14.53
N GLY A 89 2.50 -18.50 13.93
CA GLY A 89 2.89 -19.70 14.65
C GLY A 89 4.38 -19.71 15.00
N PRO A 90 4.83 -20.72 15.76
CA PRO A 90 6.25 -21.07 15.85
C PRO A 90 6.84 -21.46 14.50
#